data_AF-R6K1I6-F1
#
_entry.id   AF-R6K1I6-F1
#
_cell.length_a   1.000
_cell.length_b   1.000
_cell.length_c   1.000
_cell.angle_alpha   90.00
_cell.angle_beta   90.00
_cell.angle_gamma   90.00
#
_symmetry.space_group_name_H-M   'P 1'
#
loop_
_entity.id
_entity.type
_entity.pdbx_description
1 polymer ?
#
loop_
_entity_poly.entity_id
_entity_poly.type
_entity_poly.pdbx_seq_one_letter_code
_entity_poly.pdbx_strand_id
1 'polypeptide(L)'
;MRELVNWKDHVVEYPGRFQEEDVGNGLVQHTASPGRVLQQGTPQNATNFNAMDLAALEAMLMASENARNLLQVAKDIEGLTGDKIQVTLTNTQPYPHNNSKKTVQLTKSKNNMDYTVECEVVSITGGAVGEFEFSDKLLNGFKVAYTGSASEVVVNCYVRGGI
;
A
#
# COMPACT_ATOMS: atom_id res chain seq x y z
N MET A 1 14.22 12.83 22.18
CA MET A 1 14.72 11.58 21.59
C MET A 1 15.29 10.76 22.74
N ARG A 2 14.87 9.51 22.92
CA ARG A 2 15.36 8.67 24.03
C ARG A 2 16.81 8.28 23.74
N GLU A 3 17.71 8.46 24.70
CA GLU A 3 19.12 8.07 24.54
C GLU A 3 19.24 6.54 24.52
N LEU A 4 20.10 6.02 23.63
CA LEU A 4 20.37 4.59 23.55
C LEU A 4 21.15 4.15 24.79
N VAL A 5 20.63 3.14 25.49
CA VAL A 5 21.21 2.62 26.73
C VAL A 5 22.60 1.99 26.50
N ASN A 6 22.91 1.55 25.26
CA ASN A 6 24.18 0.92 24.89
C ASN A 6 24.56 -0.22 25.86
N TRP A 7 23.73 -1.25 25.88
CA TRP A 7 23.80 -2.40 26.79
C TRP A 7 25.24 -2.88 27.03
N LYS A 8 25.55 -3.10 28.30
CA LYS A 8 26.85 -3.56 28.79
C LYS A 8 26.69 -4.93 29.41
N ASP A 9 27.60 -5.83 29.08
CA ASP A 9 27.71 -7.11 29.78
C ASP A 9 28.32 -6.91 31.16
N HIS A 10 27.96 -7.79 32.08
CA HIS A 10 28.65 -7.88 33.36
C HIS A 10 29.94 -8.67 33.16
N VAL A 11 31.09 -8.05 33.43
CA VAL A 11 32.42 -8.64 33.20
C VAL A 11 33.13 -8.82 34.53
N VAL A 12 33.69 -10.01 34.73
CA VAL A 12 34.42 -10.41 35.93
C VAL A 12 35.80 -10.96 35.57
N GLU A 13 36.69 -11.01 36.54
CA GLU A 13 38.10 -11.43 36.37
C GLU A 13 38.24 -12.90 35.95
N TYR A 14 37.41 -13.80 36.49
CA TYR A 14 37.43 -15.23 36.17
C TYR A 14 36.04 -15.73 35.74
N PRO A 15 35.61 -15.49 34.48
CA PRO A 15 34.32 -15.95 33.98
C PRO A 15 34.15 -17.46 34.09
N GLY A 16 33.02 -17.92 34.60
CA GLY A 16 32.71 -19.35 34.74
C GLY A 16 33.53 -20.10 35.80
N ARG A 17 34.29 -19.40 36.64
CA ARG A 17 34.98 -20.03 37.78
C ARG A 17 34.00 -20.26 38.93
N PHE A 18 34.06 -21.46 39.49
CA PHE A 18 33.30 -21.84 40.67
C PHE A 18 34.25 -22.34 41.75
N GLN A 19 33.91 -22.06 43.00
CA GLN A 19 34.45 -22.74 44.15
C GLN A 19 33.59 -23.97 44.42
N GLU A 20 34.23 -25.11 44.56
CA GLU A 20 33.59 -26.37 44.90
C GLU A 20 33.76 -26.65 46.40
N GLU A 21 32.67 -27.04 47.05
CA GLU A 21 32.65 -27.49 48.43
C GLU A 21 31.99 -28.87 48.48
N ASP A 22 32.70 -29.86 49.01
CA ASP A 22 32.13 -31.20 49.27
C ASP A 22 31.23 -31.12 50.51
N VAL A 23 29.93 -31.34 50.31
CA VAL A 23 28.92 -31.28 51.39
C VAL A 23 28.59 -32.67 51.94
N GLY A 24 29.37 -33.69 51.56
CA GLY A 24 29.21 -35.07 51.97
C GLY A 24 28.17 -35.86 51.16
N ASN A 25 28.13 -37.17 51.38
CA ASN A 25 27.22 -38.11 50.68
C ASN A 25 27.34 -38.08 49.14
N GLY A 26 28.52 -37.74 48.61
CA GLY A 26 28.78 -37.69 47.17
C GLY A 26 28.17 -36.46 46.47
N LEU A 27 27.75 -35.44 47.23
CA LEU A 27 27.24 -34.17 46.71
C LEU A 27 28.31 -33.08 46.80
N VAL A 28 28.42 -32.28 45.75
CA VAL A 28 29.28 -31.09 45.72
C VAL A 28 28.43 -29.84 45.47
N GLN A 29 28.73 -28.77 46.18
CA GLN A 29 28.13 -27.46 45.97
C GLN A 29 29.10 -26.57 45.18
N HIS A 30 28.63 -26.04 44.05
CA HIS A 30 29.37 -25.04 43.29
C HIS A 30 28.83 -23.64 43.60
N THR A 31 29.69 -22.79 44.14
CA THR A 31 29.39 -21.37 44.33
C THR A 31 30.22 -20.56 43.35
N ALA A 32 29.61 -19.62 42.63
CA ALA A 32 30.34 -18.78 41.68
C ALA A 32 31.48 -18.03 42.41
N SER A 33 32.70 -18.13 41.88
CA SER A 33 33.88 -17.45 42.41
C SER A 33 34.51 -16.60 41.30
N PRO A 34 33.81 -15.53 40.88
CA PRO A 34 34.16 -14.77 39.69
C PRO A 34 35.38 -13.85 39.85
N GLY A 35 35.94 -13.73 41.06
CA GLY A 35 36.96 -12.72 41.37
C GLY A 35 36.39 -11.30 41.40
N ARG A 36 37.18 -10.31 40.97
CA ARG A 36 36.74 -8.91 40.93
C ARG A 36 35.76 -8.65 39.78
N VAL A 37 34.74 -7.83 40.01
CA VAL A 37 33.91 -7.24 38.94
C VAL A 37 34.72 -6.16 38.21
N LEU A 38 34.96 -6.37 36.93
CA LEU A 38 35.67 -5.44 36.05
C LEU A 38 34.72 -4.45 35.37
N GLN A 39 33.50 -4.89 35.05
CA GLN A 39 32.44 -4.06 34.49
C GLN A 39 31.08 -4.48 35.04
N GLN A 40 30.30 -3.50 35.51
CA GLN A 40 28.92 -3.75 35.88
C GLN A 40 28.03 -3.78 34.63
N GLY A 41 27.27 -4.87 34.46
CA GLY A 41 26.32 -4.99 33.36
C GLY A 41 25.09 -4.10 33.49
N THR A 42 24.39 -3.89 32.38
CA THR A 42 23.13 -3.15 32.33
C THR A 42 22.05 -3.91 33.12
N PRO A 43 21.28 -3.24 34.00
CA PRO A 43 20.27 -3.91 34.82
C PRO A 43 19.17 -4.58 34.00
N GLN A 44 19.03 -5.90 34.17
CA GLN A 44 17.97 -6.73 33.60
C GLN A 44 16.82 -6.87 34.61
N ASN A 45 15.98 -5.84 34.70
CA ASN A 45 14.87 -5.78 35.65
C ASN A 45 13.53 -5.49 34.96
N ALA A 46 12.43 -5.71 35.67
CA ALA A 46 11.08 -5.55 35.15
C ALA A 46 10.84 -4.17 34.51
N THR A 47 11.31 -3.09 35.15
CA THR A 47 11.18 -1.73 34.60
C THR A 47 11.83 -1.60 33.22
N ASN A 48 13.06 -2.09 33.06
CA ASN A 48 13.79 -2.00 31.80
C ASN A 48 13.23 -2.94 30.73
N PHE A 49 12.87 -4.17 31.10
CA PHE A 49 12.30 -5.13 30.16
C PHE A 49 10.91 -4.74 29.68
N ASN A 50 10.03 -4.26 30.57
CA ASN A 50 8.71 -3.77 30.16
C ASN A 50 8.82 -2.56 29.23
N ALA A 51 9.80 -1.69 29.45
CA ALA A 51 10.05 -0.55 28.55
C ALA A 51 10.55 -1.00 27.17
N MET A 52 11.35 -2.07 27.09
CA MET A 52 11.81 -2.65 25.83
C MET A 52 10.66 -3.35 25.09
N ASP A 53 9.84 -4.11 25.82
CA ASP A 53 8.67 -4.81 25.26
C ASP A 53 7.67 -3.82 24.66
N LEU A 54 7.35 -2.74 25.39
CA LEU A 54 6.50 -1.67 24.88
C LEU A 54 7.11 -0.97 23.65
N ALA A 55 8.42 -0.67 23.67
CA ALA A 55 9.08 -0.05 22.53
C ALA A 55 9.06 -0.96 21.28
N ALA A 56 9.23 -2.27 21.45
CA ALA A 56 9.11 -3.23 20.37
C ALA A 56 7.68 -3.29 19.82
N LEU A 57 6.68 -3.31 20.71
CA LEU A 57 5.26 -3.27 20.34
C LEU A 57 4.93 -1.98 19.57
N GLU A 58 5.32 -0.81 20.07
CA GLU A 58 5.11 0.48 19.41
C GLU A 58 5.76 0.52 18.02
N ALA A 59 6.99 0.03 17.88
CA ALA A 59 7.68 -0.05 16.60
C ALA A 59 6.92 -0.94 15.59
N MET A 60 6.42 -2.10 16.04
CA MET A 60 5.63 -3.00 15.19
C MET A 60 4.27 -2.40 14.82
N LEU A 61 3.61 -1.69 15.74
CA LEU A 61 2.35 -1.00 15.48
C LEU A 61 2.54 0.14 14.46
N MET A 62 3.59 0.94 14.60
CA MET A 62 3.93 1.98 13.62
C MET A 62 4.25 1.40 12.25
N ALA A 63 5.01 0.30 12.19
CA ALA A 63 5.30 -0.39 10.93
C ALA A 63 4.02 -0.92 10.26
N SER A 64 3.10 -1.50 11.05
CA SER A 64 1.80 -1.98 10.58
C SER A 64 0.91 -0.85 10.07
N GLU A 65 0.88 0.29 10.76
CA GLU A 65 0.14 1.47 10.33
C GLU A 65 0.73 2.07 9.04
N ASN A 66 2.06 2.14 8.93
CA ASN A 66 2.71 2.58 7.70
C ASN A 66 2.40 1.64 6.53
N ALA A 67 2.35 0.32 6.76
CA ALA A 67 1.93 -0.63 5.73
C ALA A 67 0.47 -0.42 5.30
N ARG A 68 -0.45 -0.15 6.24
CA ARG A 68 -1.85 0.20 5.92
C ARG A 68 -1.93 1.48 5.09
N ASN A 69 -1.22 2.52 5.50
CA ASN A 69 -1.20 3.80 4.79
C ASN A 69 -0.61 3.65 3.38
N LEU A 70 0.45 2.85 3.22
CA LEU A 70 1.03 2.57 1.91
C LEU A 70 0.04 1.83 0.99
N LEU A 71 -0.73 0.87 1.52
CA LEU A 71 -1.78 0.20 0.76
C LEU A 71 -2.91 1.15 0.35
N GLN A 72 -3.27 2.11 1.21
CA GLN A 72 -4.27 3.13 0.87
C GLN A 72 -3.76 4.04 -0.25
N VAL A 73 -2.52 4.55 -0.14
CA VAL A 73 -1.89 5.36 -1.18
C VAL A 73 -1.77 4.59 -2.50
N ALA A 74 -1.43 3.30 -2.45
CA ALA A 74 -1.36 2.46 -3.65
C ALA A 74 -2.71 2.37 -4.36
N LYS A 75 -3.83 2.27 -3.61
CA LYS A 75 -5.18 2.32 -4.20
C LYS A 75 -5.42 3.68 -4.84
N ASP A 76 -5.16 4.77 -4.14
CA ASP A 76 -5.39 6.12 -4.68
C ASP A 76 -4.60 6.34 -5.99
N ILE A 77 -3.36 5.83 -6.08
CA ILE A 77 -2.54 5.85 -7.31
C ILE A 77 -3.16 5.01 -8.43
N GLU A 78 -3.71 3.83 -8.13
CA GLU A 78 -4.45 3.02 -9.12
C GLU A 78 -5.62 3.81 -9.72
N GLY A 79 -6.33 4.58 -8.88
CA GLY A 79 -7.44 5.43 -9.31
C GLY A 79 -7.00 6.59 -10.20
N LEU A 80 -5.84 7.17 -9.92
CA LEU A 80 -5.25 8.26 -10.71
C LEU A 80 -4.73 7.79 -12.06
N THR A 81 -4.06 6.63 -12.08
CA THR A 81 -3.55 6.03 -13.33
C THR A 81 -4.70 5.78 -14.30
N GLY A 82 -5.81 5.23 -13.76
CA GLY A 82 -7.02 4.97 -14.50
C GLY A 82 -6.91 3.82 -15.50
N ASP A 83 -8.03 3.51 -16.14
CA ASP A 83 -8.14 2.45 -17.13
C ASP A 83 -8.16 3.04 -18.55
N LYS A 84 -7.47 2.40 -19.49
CA LYS A 84 -7.53 2.73 -20.92
C LYS A 84 -8.39 1.71 -21.66
N ILE A 85 -9.46 2.16 -22.30
CA ILE A 85 -10.38 1.32 -23.08
C ILE A 85 -10.50 1.89 -24.48
N GLN A 86 -10.14 1.10 -25.51
CA GLN A 86 -10.33 1.51 -26.89
C GLN A 86 -11.75 1.18 -27.36
N VAL A 87 -12.41 2.16 -28.00
CA VAL A 87 -13.81 2.05 -28.39
C VAL A 87 -13.99 2.60 -29.81
N THR A 88 -14.61 1.81 -30.68
CA THR A 88 -15.08 2.27 -32.01
C THR A 88 -16.53 2.73 -31.93
N LEU A 89 -16.79 3.97 -32.33
CA LEU A 89 -18.10 4.61 -32.37
C LEU A 89 -18.52 4.84 -33.83
N THR A 90 -19.72 4.42 -34.21
CA THR A 90 -20.20 4.44 -35.61
C THR A 90 -21.49 5.23 -35.74
N ASN A 91 -21.57 6.14 -36.72
CA ASN A 91 -22.78 6.88 -37.03
C ASN A 91 -23.24 6.55 -38.45
N THR A 92 -24.53 6.24 -38.59
CA THR A 92 -25.18 5.94 -39.88
C THR A 92 -26.19 7.00 -40.31
N GLN A 93 -26.40 8.04 -39.50
CA GLN A 93 -27.38 9.09 -39.75
C GLN A 93 -26.75 10.31 -40.44
N PRO A 94 -27.52 11.02 -41.29
CA PRO A 94 -27.05 12.26 -41.89
C PRO A 94 -27.03 13.40 -40.86
N TYR A 95 -26.02 14.26 -40.95
CA TYR A 95 -25.92 15.46 -40.15
C TYR A 95 -27.20 16.31 -40.26
N PRO A 96 -27.73 16.88 -39.15
CA PRO A 96 -27.17 16.96 -37.80
C PRO A 96 -27.50 15.78 -36.87
N HIS A 97 -28.10 14.70 -37.38
CA HIS A 97 -28.43 13.54 -36.55
C HIS A 97 -27.20 12.65 -36.35
N ASN A 98 -27.09 12.07 -35.15
CA ASN A 98 -26.00 11.20 -34.78
C ASN A 98 -26.52 10.04 -33.91
N ASN A 99 -26.17 8.79 -34.27
CA ASN A 99 -26.53 7.59 -33.50
C ASN A 99 -25.31 6.80 -32.99
N SER A 100 -24.18 7.47 -32.78
CA SER A 100 -22.90 6.89 -32.33
C SER A 100 -22.87 6.36 -30.90
N LYS A 101 -23.95 6.58 -30.14
CA LYS A 101 -24.05 6.23 -28.71
C LYS A 101 -23.75 4.74 -28.49
N LYS A 102 -22.72 4.47 -27.70
CA LYS A 102 -22.26 3.12 -27.38
C LYS A 102 -22.07 2.92 -25.88
N THR A 103 -22.52 1.78 -25.38
CA THR A 103 -22.24 1.34 -24.01
C THR A 103 -20.84 0.75 -23.93
N VAL A 104 -20.06 1.23 -22.97
CA VAL A 104 -18.70 0.78 -22.67
C VAL A 104 -18.71 0.12 -21.30
N GLN A 105 -18.23 -1.12 -21.24
CA GLN A 105 -18.04 -1.83 -19.98
C GLN A 105 -16.62 -1.58 -19.46
N LEU A 106 -16.50 -1.30 -18.16
CA LEU A 106 -15.21 -1.18 -17.50
C LEU A 106 -14.63 -2.57 -17.22
N THR A 107 -13.31 -2.71 -17.35
CA THR A 107 -12.61 -3.97 -17.03
C THR A 107 -12.74 -4.33 -15.54
N LYS A 108 -12.77 -3.31 -14.68
CA LYS A 108 -13.02 -3.45 -13.25
C LYS A 108 -14.17 -2.52 -12.84
N SER A 109 -15.07 -3.02 -12.00
CA SER A 109 -16.10 -2.17 -11.40
C SER A 109 -15.46 -1.16 -10.45
N LYS A 110 -15.93 0.08 -10.51
CA LYS A 110 -15.60 1.16 -9.58
C LYS A 110 -16.42 1.02 -8.29
N ASN A 111 -15.94 1.63 -7.21
CA ASN A 111 -16.60 1.64 -5.91
C ASN A 111 -17.73 2.68 -5.85
N ASN A 112 -17.59 3.77 -6.61
CA ASN A 112 -18.58 4.82 -6.75
C ASN A 112 -18.59 5.39 -8.18
N MET A 113 -19.54 6.28 -8.47
CA MET A 113 -19.72 6.91 -9.79
C MET A 113 -18.88 8.18 -9.98
N ASP A 114 -18.05 8.55 -9.00
CA ASP A 114 -17.20 9.75 -9.03
C ASP A 114 -15.88 9.46 -9.77
N TYR A 115 -16.01 8.95 -10.99
CA TYR A 115 -14.92 8.81 -11.95
C TYR A 115 -15.10 9.78 -13.11
N THR A 116 -14.00 10.25 -13.69
CA THR A 116 -13.98 11.03 -14.92
C THR A 116 -13.69 10.13 -16.12
N VAL A 117 -14.18 10.54 -17.29
CA VAL A 117 -13.87 9.88 -18.56
C VAL A 117 -13.37 10.95 -19.52
N GLU A 118 -12.19 10.73 -20.07
CA GLU A 118 -11.59 11.57 -21.11
C GLU A 118 -11.36 10.73 -22.36
N CYS A 119 -11.69 11.27 -23.53
CA CYS A 119 -11.48 10.58 -24.81
C CYS A 119 -10.35 11.23 -25.60
N GLU A 120 -9.42 10.39 -26.06
CA GLU A 120 -8.41 10.74 -27.05
C GLU A 120 -8.79 10.08 -28.38
N VAL A 121 -8.85 10.87 -29.45
CA VAL A 121 -9.15 10.34 -30.79
C VAL A 121 -7.93 9.63 -31.37
N VAL A 122 -8.12 8.39 -31.81
CA VAL A 122 -7.09 7.58 -32.47
C VAL A 122 -7.21 7.69 -33.98
N SER A 123 -8.43 7.59 -34.51
CA SER A 123 -8.71 7.75 -35.94
C SER A 123 -10.15 8.21 -36.19
N ILE A 124 -10.34 8.85 -37.35
CA ILE A 124 -11.62 9.40 -37.79
C ILE A 124 -11.84 9.00 -39.24
N THR A 125 -13.05 8.56 -39.56
CA THR A 125 -13.51 8.30 -40.92
C THR A 125 -14.76 9.11 -41.22
N GLY A 126 -14.77 9.76 -42.38
CA GLY A 126 -16.00 10.28 -42.99
C GLY A 126 -16.70 11.42 -42.24
N GLY A 127 -16.02 12.54 -41.95
CA GLY A 127 -16.64 13.74 -41.38
C GLY A 127 -15.85 14.33 -40.20
N ALA A 128 -16.52 15.11 -39.36
CA ALA A 128 -15.92 15.71 -38.15
C ALA A 128 -16.46 15.04 -36.87
N VAL A 129 -15.65 14.97 -35.81
CA VAL A 129 -16.03 14.31 -34.54
C VAL A 129 -16.94 15.19 -33.69
N GLY A 130 -16.72 16.50 -33.64
CA GLY A 130 -17.39 17.37 -32.67
C GLY A 130 -16.90 17.11 -31.24
N GLU A 131 -17.81 17.13 -30.28
CA GLU A 131 -17.53 16.91 -28.85
C GLU A 131 -17.95 15.50 -28.42
N PHE A 132 -17.35 15.01 -27.34
CA PHE A 132 -17.75 13.74 -26.71
C PHE A 132 -18.74 13.99 -25.59
N GLU A 133 -19.83 13.23 -25.59
CA GLU A 133 -20.85 13.24 -24.55
C GLU A 133 -20.83 11.92 -23.79
N PHE A 134 -20.85 12.01 -22.46
CA PHE A 134 -20.92 10.85 -21.58
C PHE A 134 -22.26 10.84 -20.84
N SER A 135 -22.93 9.70 -20.85
CA SER A 135 -24.21 9.51 -20.16
C SER A 135 -24.26 8.16 -19.46
N ASP A 136 -25.30 7.94 -18.65
CA ASP A 136 -25.58 6.65 -18.00
C ASP A 136 -24.35 6.05 -17.30
N LYS A 137 -23.62 6.86 -16.53
CA LYS A 137 -22.54 6.36 -15.68
C LYS A 137 -23.09 5.35 -14.69
N LEU A 138 -22.39 4.23 -14.59
CA LEU A 138 -22.63 3.13 -13.66
C LEU A 138 -21.30 2.69 -13.05
N LEU A 139 -21.35 1.89 -12.00
CA LEU A 139 -20.15 1.34 -11.35
C LEU A 139 -19.30 0.49 -12.32
N ASN A 140 -19.93 -0.16 -13.29
CA ASN A 140 -19.30 -1.11 -14.21
C ASN A 140 -19.26 -0.62 -15.66
N GLY A 141 -19.65 0.62 -15.96
CA GLY A 141 -19.76 1.07 -17.33
C GLY A 141 -20.33 2.47 -17.49
N PHE A 142 -20.33 2.96 -18.71
CA PHE A 142 -20.92 4.24 -19.10
C PHE A 142 -21.35 4.19 -20.57
N LYS A 143 -22.02 5.24 -21.05
CA LYS A 143 -22.25 5.44 -22.48
C LYS A 143 -21.44 6.63 -22.98
N VAL A 144 -20.94 6.51 -24.20
CA VAL A 144 -20.23 7.58 -24.91
C VAL A 144 -20.82 7.77 -26.31
N ALA A 145 -20.92 9.01 -26.75
CA ALA A 145 -21.29 9.41 -28.10
C ALA A 145 -20.44 10.61 -28.53
N TYR A 146 -20.42 10.92 -29.82
CA TYR A 146 -19.88 12.17 -30.34
C TYR A 146 -20.95 12.98 -31.07
N THR A 147 -20.80 14.31 -31.15
CA THR A 147 -21.84 15.21 -31.72
C THR A 147 -21.68 15.53 -33.20
N GLY A 148 -20.53 15.21 -33.79
CA GLY A 148 -20.20 15.53 -35.19
C GLY A 148 -20.78 14.57 -36.24
N SER A 149 -20.33 14.75 -37.48
CA SER A 149 -20.79 14.07 -38.69
C SER A 149 -19.95 12.86 -39.12
N ALA A 150 -18.86 12.54 -38.42
CA ALA A 150 -18.02 11.38 -38.72
C ALA A 150 -18.88 10.12 -38.89
N SER A 151 -18.49 9.21 -39.78
CA SER A 151 -19.16 7.90 -39.92
C SER A 151 -18.58 6.89 -38.94
N GLU A 152 -17.29 7.00 -38.61
CA GLU A 152 -16.61 6.19 -37.62
C GLU A 152 -15.54 7.00 -36.88
N VAL A 153 -15.44 6.80 -35.57
CA VAL A 153 -14.40 7.38 -34.71
C VAL A 153 -13.87 6.28 -33.79
N VAL A 154 -12.56 6.05 -33.82
CA VAL A 154 -11.88 5.18 -32.85
C VAL A 154 -11.28 6.06 -31.78
N VAL A 155 -11.61 5.80 -30.50
CA VAL A 155 -11.15 6.58 -29.36
C VAL A 155 -10.53 5.71 -28.27
N ASN A 156 -9.56 6.27 -27.57
CA ASN A 156 -9.11 5.76 -26.28
C ASN A 156 -9.87 6.51 -25.18
N CYS A 157 -10.70 5.79 -24.41
CA CYS A 157 -11.33 6.32 -23.20
C CYS A 157 -10.41 6.07 -22.00
N TYR A 158 -10.02 7.14 -21.32
CA TYR A 158 -9.28 7.12 -20.06
C TYR A 158 -10.26 7.33 -18.92
N VAL A 159 -10.39 6.33 -18.04
CA VAL A 159 -11.33 6.33 -16.92
C VAL A 159 -10.57 6.45 -15.61
N ARG A 160 -10.69 7.56 -14.90
CA ARG A 160 -9.92 7.87 -13.67
C ARG A 160 -10.85 8.15 -12.49
N GLY A 161 -10.43 7.79 -11.28
CA GLY A 161 -11.24 7.91 -10.07
C GLY A 161 -12.19 6.74 -9.87
N GLY A 162 -13.25 6.94 -9.07
CA GLY A 162 -14.20 5.88 -8.72
C GLY A 162 -13.68 4.88 -7.68
N ILE A 163 -12.73 5.28 -6.84
CA ILE A 163 -12.17 4.47 -5.73
C ILE A 163 -12.94 4.68 -4.44
#